data_AF-A0A060Z9C1-F1
#
_entry.id   AF-A0A060Z9C1-F1
#
_cell.length_a   1.000
_cell.length_b   1.000
_cell.length_c   1.000
_cell.angle_alpha   90.00
_cell.angle_beta   90.00
_cell.angle_gamma   90.00
#
_symmetry.space_group_name_H-M   'P 1'
#
loop_
_entity.id
_entity.type
_entity.pdbx_description
1 polymer ?
#
loop_
_entity_poly.entity_id
_entity_poly.type
_entity_poly.pdbx_seq_one_letter_code
_entity_poly.pdbx_strand_id
1 'polypeptide(L)'
;MVLVFLLAGFHLSGTVTEPAIASEPELVCSVSVSFDRCKITAVTCGCGNKDIFYCAHVVALALYRVRKPEQVKLHLPISETLFQMNRDQLQKFVQYLITVHHTEVLPTAQKLADEILSTNSEINQVHGAPDPTAGASVDDENCWHLDEEQVQEQVKLFLSQGGYHGSGKQLNLLFSKVTHTHTRVGVNFS
;
A
#
# COMPACT_ATOMS: atom_id res chain seq x y z
N MET A 1 18.83 10.96 9.28
CA MET A 1 17.66 10.11 8.98
C MET A 1 16.34 10.87 9.00
N VAL A 2 16.06 11.75 9.98
CA VAL A 2 14.79 12.52 10.03
C VAL A 2 14.58 13.45 8.81
N LEU A 3 15.68 13.97 8.22
CA LEU A 3 15.61 14.91 7.10
C LEU A 3 15.23 14.30 5.74
N VAL A 4 15.40 12.97 5.56
CA VAL A 4 15.04 12.30 4.29
C VAL A 4 13.53 12.05 4.21
N PHE A 5 12.85 11.90 5.36
CA PHE A 5 11.40 11.69 5.44
C PHE A 5 10.55 12.90 5.05
N LEU A 6 11.12 14.11 5.02
CA LEU A 6 10.39 15.32 4.67
C LEU A 6 10.36 15.61 3.17
N LEU A 7 11.21 14.97 2.37
CA LEU A 7 11.47 15.39 0.99
C LEU A 7 11.17 14.31 -0.07
N ALA A 8 10.92 13.06 0.33
CA ALA A 8 10.62 11.97 -0.60
C ALA A 8 9.38 11.19 -0.15
N GLY A 9 8.54 10.80 -1.09
CA GLY A 9 7.47 9.84 -0.82
C GLY A 9 8.03 8.50 -0.38
N PHE A 10 7.32 7.83 0.52
CA PHE A 10 7.71 6.53 1.05
C PHE A 10 6.51 5.59 1.08
N HIS A 11 6.80 4.29 0.96
CA HIS A 11 5.79 3.25 0.97
C HIS A 11 5.88 2.45 2.26
N LEU A 12 4.72 2.14 2.84
CA LEU A 12 4.57 1.27 4.00
C LEU A 12 3.77 0.04 3.58
N SER A 13 4.40 -1.12 3.53
CA SER A 13 3.75 -2.39 3.20
C SER A 13 3.94 -3.44 4.28
N GLY A 14 2.94 -4.30 4.41
CA GLY A 14 2.96 -5.40 5.35
C GLY A 14 1.71 -6.26 5.26
N THR A 15 1.66 -7.30 6.06
CA THR A 15 0.48 -8.14 6.25
C THR A 15 -0.09 -7.90 7.64
N VAL A 16 -1.42 -7.83 7.72
CA VAL A 16 -2.17 -7.79 8.97
C VAL A 16 -2.97 -9.07 9.07
N THR A 17 -2.77 -9.79 10.16
CA THR A 17 -3.40 -11.08 10.45
C THR A 17 -4.47 -10.89 11.51
N GLU A 18 -5.72 -11.19 11.16
CA GLU A 18 -6.82 -11.30 12.10
C GLU A 18 -6.93 -12.75 12.60
N PRO A 19 -6.92 -12.98 13.92
CA PRO A 19 -6.93 -14.32 14.49
C PRO A 19 -8.28 -15.00 14.21
N ALA A 20 -8.24 -16.29 13.91
CA ALA A 20 -9.44 -17.09 13.71
C ALA A 20 -10.38 -16.99 14.91
N ILE A 21 -11.65 -16.67 14.64
CA ILE A 21 -12.74 -16.76 15.62
C ILE A 21 -13.48 -18.07 15.31
N ALA A 22 -14.16 -18.68 16.28
CA ALA A 22 -14.80 -20.00 16.14
C ALA A 22 -15.73 -20.18 14.91
N SER A 23 -16.12 -19.09 14.23
CA SER A 23 -16.95 -19.07 13.03
C SER A 23 -16.24 -18.67 11.73
N GLU A 24 -15.01 -18.15 11.77
CA GLU A 24 -14.31 -17.60 10.58
C GLU A 24 -12.82 -17.97 10.57
N PRO A 25 -12.26 -18.33 9.40
CA PRO A 25 -10.85 -18.68 9.27
C PRO A 25 -9.95 -17.46 9.54
N GLU A 26 -8.67 -17.73 9.84
CA GLU A 26 -7.63 -16.71 9.93
C GLU A 26 -7.56 -15.91 8.61
N LEU A 27 -7.69 -14.59 8.73
CA LEU A 27 -7.64 -13.70 7.58
C LEU A 27 -6.31 -12.96 7.56
N VAL A 28 -5.55 -13.13 6.47
CA VAL A 28 -4.31 -12.39 6.24
C VAL A 28 -4.55 -11.37 5.14
N CYS A 29 -4.43 -10.10 5.49
CA CYS A 29 -4.62 -8.99 4.58
C CYS A 29 -3.28 -8.33 4.25
N SER A 30 -2.88 -8.38 2.98
CA SER A 30 -1.80 -7.52 2.48
C SER A 30 -2.27 -6.07 2.45
N VAL A 31 -1.48 -5.18 3.04
CA VAL A 31 -1.77 -3.75 3.17
C VAL A 31 -0.58 -2.96 2.64
N SER A 32 -0.88 -1.94 1.86
CA SER A 32 0.08 -0.99 1.30
C SER A 32 -0.46 0.43 1.50
N VAL A 33 0.41 1.33 1.94
CA VAL A 33 0.10 2.74 2.18
C VAL A 33 1.22 3.57 1.57
N SER A 34 0.88 4.42 0.61
CA SER A 34 1.80 5.38 0.00
C SER A 34 1.69 6.72 0.72
N PHE A 35 2.85 7.30 1.02
CA PHE A 35 2.94 8.62 1.62
C PHE A 35 3.68 9.56 0.68
N ASP A 36 3.20 10.79 0.60
CA ASP A 36 3.92 11.92 0.01
C ASP A 36 3.80 13.14 0.93
N ARG A 37 4.91 13.82 1.22
CA ARG A 37 4.98 15.00 2.11
C ARG A 37 4.12 14.86 3.38
N CYS A 38 4.29 13.72 4.07
CA CYS A 38 3.56 13.35 5.29
C CYS A 38 2.03 13.16 5.14
N LYS A 39 1.51 13.03 3.91
CA LYS A 39 0.10 12.73 3.61
C LYS A 39 -0.02 11.33 3.00
N ILE A 40 -1.08 10.62 3.34
CA ILE A 40 -1.42 9.36 2.67
C ILE A 40 -1.98 9.71 1.30
N THR A 41 -1.37 9.21 0.23
CA THR A 41 -1.79 9.47 -1.16
C THR A 41 -2.50 8.28 -1.79
N ALA A 42 -2.19 7.07 -1.36
CA ALA A 42 -2.85 5.86 -1.80
C ALA A 42 -2.86 4.80 -0.70
N VAL A 43 -3.89 3.96 -0.73
CA VAL A 43 -4.03 2.82 0.17
C VAL A 43 -4.56 1.64 -0.61
N THR A 44 -3.97 0.47 -0.41
CA THR A 44 -4.49 -0.79 -0.92
C THR A 44 -4.56 -1.80 0.23
N CYS A 45 -5.68 -2.51 0.33
CA CYS A 45 -5.84 -3.57 1.31
C CYS A 45 -6.63 -4.74 0.72
N GLY A 46 -6.13 -5.97 0.94
CA GLY A 46 -6.78 -7.20 0.48
C GLY A 46 -8.11 -7.54 1.17
N CYS A 47 -8.57 -6.76 2.15
CA CYS A 47 -9.80 -7.06 2.91
C CYS A 47 -11.11 -6.74 2.16
N GLY A 48 -11.05 -6.10 0.99
CA GLY A 48 -12.23 -5.74 0.20
C GLY A 48 -13.15 -4.67 0.83
N ASN A 49 -12.74 -4.05 1.94
CA ASN A 49 -13.53 -3.02 2.61
C ASN A 49 -13.59 -1.73 1.77
N LYS A 50 -14.81 -1.27 1.49
CA LYS A 50 -15.11 -0.07 0.67
C LYS A 50 -15.65 1.10 1.49
N ASP A 51 -15.45 1.10 2.81
CA ASP A 51 -15.83 2.20 3.70
C ASP A 51 -15.20 3.53 3.25
N ILE A 52 -15.87 4.64 3.57
CA ILE A 52 -15.40 6.02 3.29
C ILE A 52 -14.08 6.28 4.03
N PHE A 53 -13.85 5.58 5.16
CA PHE A 53 -12.63 5.68 5.95
C PHE A 53 -11.73 4.47 5.75
N TYR A 54 -10.44 4.65 6.05
CA TYR A 54 -9.48 3.55 6.10
C TYR A 54 -9.99 2.38 6.95
N CYS A 55 -9.76 1.15 6.46
CA CYS A 55 -10.13 -0.06 7.16
C CYS A 55 -9.25 -0.27 8.40
N ALA A 56 -9.67 -1.17 9.30
CA ALA A 56 -8.93 -1.48 10.52
C ALA A 56 -7.49 -1.97 10.23
N HIS A 57 -7.27 -2.71 9.14
CA HIS A 57 -5.94 -3.19 8.74
C HIS A 57 -4.97 -2.04 8.43
N VAL A 58 -5.43 -1.02 7.70
CA VAL A 58 -4.62 0.16 7.36
C VAL A 58 -4.28 0.95 8.62
N VAL A 59 -5.26 1.12 9.50
CA VAL A 59 -5.06 1.77 10.80
C VAL A 59 -4.07 0.97 11.67
N ALA A 60 -4.18 -0.36 11.69
CA ALA A 60 -3.26 -1.23 12.43
C ALA A 60 -1.81 -1.10 11.93
N LEU A 61 -1.60 -1.17 10.61
CA LEU A 61 -0.27 -1.03 9.99
C LEU A 61 0.37 0.31 10.34
N ALA A 62 -0.39 1.42 10.18
CA ALA A 62 0.08 2.76 10.51
C ALA A 62 0.41 2.92 12.00
N LEU A 63 -0.48 2.46 12.90
CA LEU A 63 -0.28 2.51 14.34
C LEU A 63 0.91 1.67 14.81
N TYR A 64 1.14 0.50 14.19
CA TYR A 64 2.31 -0.32 14.49
C TYR A 64 3.60 0.44 14.18
N ARG A 65 3.69 1.09 13.01
CA ARG A 65 4.86 1.90 12.64
C ARG A 65 5.10 3.06 13.62
N VAL A 66 4.05 3.74 14.07
CA VAL A 66 4.17 4.85 15.03
C VAL A 66 4.70 4.34 16.37
N ARG A 67 4.20 3.20 16.85
CA ARG A 67 4.58 2.65 18.17
C ARG A 67 5.93 1.95 18.19
N LYS A 68 6.32 1.32 17.08
CA LYS A 68 7.54 0.51 16.98
C LYS A 68 8.42 1.01 15.83
N PRO A 69 8.92 2.26 15.93
CA PRO A 69 9.60 2.90 14.82
C PRO A 69 10.88 2.18 14.38
N GLU A 70 11.61 1.59 15.33
CA GLU A 70 12.86 0.87 15.07
C GLU A 70 12.64 -0.53 14.50
N GLN A 71 11.43 -1.08 14.60
CA GLN A 71 11.12 -2.44 14.08
C GLN A 71 10.63 -2.41 12.63
N VAL A 72 10.38 -1.22 12.08
CA VAL A 72 9.90 -1.05 10.71
C VAL A 72 10.92 -0.27 9.93
N LYS A 73 11.67 -0.99 9.09
CA LYS A 73 12.61 -0.37 8.16
C LYS A 73 11.82 0.33 7.06
N LEU A 74 12.21 1.57 6.79
CA LEU A 74 11.70 2.32 5.65
C LEU A 74 12.69 2.13 4.51
N HIS A 75 12.17 1.69 3.38
CA HIS A 75 12.95 1.48 2.16
C HIS A 75 12.92 2.76 1.32
N LEU A 76 14.02 3.03 0.63
CA LEU A 76 14.03 4.01 -0.46
C LEU A 76 13.09 3.52 -1.57
N PRO A 77 12.63 4.41 -2.47
CA PRO A 77 11.98 3.97 -3.70
C PRO A 77 12.79 2.85 -4.36
N ILE A 78 12.09 1.86 -4.92
CA ILE A 78 12.72 0.66 -5.47
C ILE A 78 13.66 1.02 -6.61
N SER A 79 13.40 2.08 -7.38
CA SER A 79 14.33 2.59 -8.40
C SER A 79 15.72 2.91 -7.84
N GLU A 80 15.79 3.52 -6.66
CA GLU A 80 17.04 3.85 -5.98
C GLU A 80 17.76 2.57 -5.52
N THR A 81 17.02 1.58 -5.04
CA THR A 81 17.59 0.27 -4.68
C THR A 81 18.13 -0.46 -5.91
N LEU A 82 17.38 -0.47 -7.02
CA LEU A 82 17.78 -1.08 -8.28
C LEU A 82 19.02 -0.40 -8.87
N PHE A 83 19.13 0.92 -8.76
CA PHE A 83 20.28 1.70 -9.22
C PHE A 83 21.57 1.34 -8.45
N GLN A 84 21.46 0.98 -7.17
CA GLN A 84 22.59 0.57 -6.34
C GLN A 84 23.04 -0.89 -6.59
N MET A 85 22.21 -1.72 -7.24
CA MET A 85 22.55 -3.12 -7.53
C MET A 85 23.52 -3.23 -8.70
N ASN A 86 24.55 -4.07 -8.55
CA ASN A 86 25.37 -4.47 -9.69
C ASN A 86 24.63 -5.48 -10.60
N ARG A 87 25.19 -5.77 -11.77
CA ARG A 87 24.58 -6.67 -12.77
C ARG A 87 24.19 -8.04 -12.22
N ASP A 88 25.05 -8.67 -11.41
CA ASP A 88 24.77 -10.00 -10.83
C ASP A 88 23.66 -9.93 -9.77
N GLN A 89 23.66 -8.89 -8.93
CA GLN A 89 22.61 -8.65 -7.95
C GLN A 89 21.25 -8.37 -8.62
N LEU A 90 21.23 -7.53 -9.65
CA LEU A 90 20.02 -7.21 -10.41
C LEU A 90 19.46 -8.46 -11.11
N GLN A 91 20.34 -9.27 -11.73
CA GLN A 91 19.93 -10.52 -12.36
C GLN A 91 19.32 -11.49 -11.33
N LYS A 92 19.96 -11.65 -10.16
CA LYS A 92 19.42 -12.47 -9.06
C LYS A 92 18.07 -11.91 -8.59
N PHE A 93 17.97 -10.61 -8.35
CA PHE A 93 16.73 -9.97 -7.91
C PHE A 93 15.56 -10.32 -8.84
N VAL A 94 15.72 -10.16 -10.15
CA VAL A 94 14.67 -10.48 -11.14
C VAL A 94 14.35 -11.98 -11.16
N GLN A 95 15.37 -12.85 -11.09
CA GLN A 95 15.16 -14.31 -11.06
C GLN A 95 14.38 -14.77 -9.82
N TYR A 96 14.68 -14.21 -8.65
CA TYR A 96 13.94 -14.52 -7.42
C TYR A 96 12.51 -13.96 -7.47
N LEU A 97 12.32 -12.75 -8.01
CA LEU A 97 10.98 -12.18 -8.19
C LEU A 97 10.09 -13.04 -9.08
N ILE A 98 10.63 -13.48 -10.23
CA ILE A 98 9.94 -14.41 -11.13
C ILE A 98 9.66 -15.73 -10.41
N THR A 99 10.63 -16.27 -9.67
CA THR A 99 10.42 -17.55 -8.95
C THR A 99 9.24 -17.46 -7.97
N VAL A 100 9.16 -16.39 -7.19
CA VAL A 100 8.11 -16.18 -6.18
C VAL A 100 6.74 -15.94 -6.83
N HIS A 101 6.67 -15.15 -7.91
CA HIS A 101 5.40 -14.71 -8.53
C HIS A 101 5.21 -15.23 -9.96
N HIS A 102 5.76 -16.39 -10.31
CA HIS A 102 5.85 -16.86 -11.70
C HIS A 102 4.48 -16.95 -12.39
N THR A 103 3.42 -17.30 -11.67
CA THR A 103 2.07 -17.39 -12.24
C THR A 103 1.53 -16.05 -12.73
N GLU A 104 1.87 -14.95 -12.05
CA GLU A 104 1.33 -13.62 -12.30
C GLU A 104 2.27 -12.76 -13.17
N VAL A 105 3.58 -12.94 -13.00
CA VAL A 105 4.60 -12.05 -13.56
C VAL A 105 5.24 -12.61 -14.83
N LEU A 106 5.34 -13.95 -15.00
CA LEU A 106 6.13 -14.55 -16.08
C LEU A 106 5.70 -14.12 -17.49
N PRO A 107 4.39 -14.11 -17.85
CA PRO A 107 3.99 -13.67 -19.19
C PRO A 107 4.41 -12.24 -19.50
N THR A 108 4.24 -11.33 -18.52
CA THR A 108 4.64 -9.93 -18.64
C THR A 108 6.15 -9.78 -18.72
N ALA A 109 6.90 -10.52 -17.90
CA ALA A 109 8.36 -10.49 -17.90
C ALA A 109 8.95 -10.99 -19.22
N GLN A 110 8.38 -12.04 -19.83
CA GLN A 110 8.77 -12.53 -21.15
C GLN A 110 8.55 -11.47 -22.23
N LYS A 111 7.35 -10.87 -22.26
CA LYS A 111 7.03 -9.79 -23.19
C LYS A 111 8.02 -8.62 -23.08
N LEU A 112 8.30 -8.17 -21.86
CA LEU A 112 9.26 -7.09 -21.61
C LEU A 112 10.69 -7.46 -22.03
N ALA A 113 11.11 -8.71 -21.80
CA ALA A 113 12.43 -9.19 -22.21
C ALA A 113 12.57 -9.17 -23.74
N ASP A 114 11.55 -9.63 -24.48
CA ASP A 114 11.53 -9.61 -25.94
C ASP A 114 11.58 -8.17 -26.48
N GLU A 115 10.84 -7.25 -25.87
CA GLU A 115 10.87 -5.82 -26.23
C GLU A 115 12.25 -5.20 -25.99
N ILE A 116 12.89 -5.44 -24.83
CA ILE A 116 14.21 -4.89 -24.51
C ILE A 116 15.29 -5.45 -25.44
N LEU A 117 15.22 -6.74 -25.80
CA LEU A 117 16.17 -7.37 -26.72
C LEU A 117 15.99 -6.92 -28.18
N SER A 118 14.86 -6.30 -28.52
CA SER A 118 14.59 -5.74 -29.83
C SER A 118 15.23 -4.36 -30.02
N THR A 119 16.05 -4.21 -31.07
CA THR A 119 16.91 -3.03 -31.30
C THR A 119 16.14 -1.71 -31.48
N ASN A 120 14.87 -1.73 -31.90
CA ASN A 120 14.07 -0.54 -32.23
C ASN A 120 12.79 -0.39 -31.39
N SER A 121 12.69 -1.06 -30.25
CA SER A 121 11.52 -0.95 -29.37
C SER A 121 11.45 0.40 -28.67
N GLU A 122 10.23 0.86 -28.36
CA GLU A 122 10.01 2.12 -27.64
C GLU A 122 10.61 2.09 -26.23
N ILE A 123 10.64 0.91 -25.58
CA ILE A 123 11.22 0.73 -24.25
C ILE A 123 12.71 1.07 -24.19
N ASN A 124 13.44 0.90 -25.30
CA ASN A 124 14.86 1.24 -25.41
C ASN A 124 15.10 2.73 -25.70
N GLN A 125 14.04 3.50 -26.03
CA GLN A 125 14.12 4.94 -26.27
C GLN A 125 13.90 5.78 -25.01
N VAL A 126 13.40 5.16 -23.94
CA VAL A 126 13.14 5.80 -22.65
C VAL A 126 14.16 5.36 -21.62
N HIS A 127 14.44 6.21 -20.63
CA HIS A 127 15.40 5.89 -19.56
C HIS A 127 14.91 4.80 -18.59
N GLY A 128 13.59 4.57 -18.53
CA GLY A 128 12.97 3.57 -17.67
C GLY A 128 11.47 3.82 -17.52
N ALA A 129 10.77 2.84 -16.92
CA ALA A 129 9.38 3.02 -16.53
C ALA A 129 9.26 3.89 -15.27
N PRO A 130 8.13 4.57 -15.05
CA PRO A 130 7.86 5.28 -13.80
C PRO A 130 7.96 4.34 -12.59
N ASP A 131 8.65 4.76 -11.53
CA ASP A 131 8.77 3.97 -10.29
C ASP A 131 7.45 4.02 -9.50
N PRO A 132 6.76 2.89 -9.30
CA PRO A 132 5.49 2.84 -8.57
C PRO A 132 5.63 3.11 -7.05
N THR A 133 6.85 3.08 -6.53
CA THR A 133 7.19 3.36 -5.14
C THR A 133 7.81 4.74 -4.94
N ALA A 134 8.03 5.50 -6.03
CA ALA A 134 8.44 6.89 -5.94
C ALA A 134 7.24 7.77 -5.56
N GLY A 135 7.49 8.76 -4.69
CA GLY A 135 6.52 9.82 -4.41
C GLY A 135 6.35 10.77 -5.60
N ALA A 136 5.33 11.63 -5.51
CA ALA A 136 5.13 12.71 -6.47
C ALA A 136 6.29 13.73 -6.44
N SER A 137 6.44 14.51 -7.52
CA SER A 137 7.47 15.55 -7.58
C SER A 137 7.21 16.65 -6.55
N VAL A 138 8.24 17.39 -6.14
CA VAL A 138 8.10 18.52 -5.18
C VAL A 138 7.20 19.62 -5.75
N ASP A 139 7.16 19.76 -7.07
CA ASP A 139 6.35 20.75 -7.79
C ASP A 139 4.93 20.26 -8.09
N ASP A 140 4.65 18.96 -7.88
CA ASP A 140 3.32 18.41 -8.08
C ASP A 140 2.40 18.81 -6.92
N GLU A 141 1.25 19.41 -7.26
CA GLU A 141 0.22 19.74 -6.27
C GLU A 141 -0.36 18.48 -5.61
N ASN A 142 -0.58 18.57 -4.30
CA ASN A 142 -1.22 17.49 -3.55
C ASN A 142 -2.72 17.42 -3.89
N CYS A 143 -3.10 16.60 -4.86
CA CYS A 143 -4.50 16.31 -5.15
C CYS A 143 -5.04 15.23 -4.21
N TRP A 144 -5.88 15.64 -3.25
CA TRP A 144 -6.72 14.71 -2.50
C TRP A 144 -7.81 14.21 -3.45
N HIS A 145 -7.60 13.05 -4.07
CA HIS A 145 -8.63 12.39 -4.85
C HIS A 145 -9.51 11.56 -3.92
N LEU A 146 -10.68 12.09 -3.61
CA LEU A 146 -11.76 11.36 -2.97
C LEU A 146 -12.63 10.77 -4.10
N ASP A 147 -12.81 9.44 -4.13
CA ASP A 147 -13.66 8.80 -5.13
C ASP A 147 -15.12 9.22 -4.90
N GLU A 148 -15.61 10.13 -5.74
CA GLU A 148 -16.94 10.73 -5.63
C GLU A 148 -18.04 9.68 -5.76
N GLU A 149 -17.89 8.69 -6.65
CA GLU A 149 -18.89 7.63 -6.84
C GLU A 149 -18.97 6.74 -5.60
N GLN A 150 -17.81 6.33 -5.08
CA GLN A 150 -17.74 5.53 -3.86
C GLN A 150 -18.34 6.29 -2.67
N VAL A 151 -17.98 7.56 -2.51
CA VAL A 151 -18.50 8.39 -1.41
C VAL A 151 -20.00 8.59 -1.57
N GLN A 152 -20.48 8.85 -2.77
CA GLN A 152 -21.91 9.01 -3.03
C GLN A 152 -22.68 7.71 -2.75
N GLU A 153 -22.16 6.55 -3.15
CA GLU A 153 -22.77 5.24 -2.90
C GLU A 153 -22.81 4.94 -1.40
N GLN A 154 -21.69 5.14 -0.69
CA GLN A 154 -21.64 4.97 0.76
C GLN A 154 -22.57 5.93 1.49
N VAL A 155 -22.60 7.22 1.12
CA VAL A 155 -23.54 8.20 1.68
C VAL A 155 -24.99 7.79 1.42
N LYS A 156 -25.34 7.30 0.22
CA LYS A 156 -26.68 6.77 -0.08
C LYS A 156 -27.02 5.58 0.82
N LEU A 157 -26.10 4.63 0.99
CA LEU A 157 -26.27 3.49 1.89
C LEU A 157 -26.50 3.98 3.34
N PHE A 158 -25.69 4.92 3.83
CA PHE A 158 -25.85 5.49 5.16
C PHE A 158 -27.21 6.17 5.36
N LEU A 159 -27.65 6.98 4.40
CA LEU A 159 -28.93 7.68 4.49
C LEU A 159 -30.12 6.71 4.40
N SER A 160 -29.99 5.61 3.64
CA SER A 160 -31.03 4.57 3.52
C SER A 160 -31.21 3.72 4.79
N GLN A 161 -30.20 3.62 5.66
CA GLN A 161 -30.25 2.82 6.90
C GLN A 161 -30.98 3.50 8.07
N GLY A 162 -31.45 4.75 7.91
CA GLY A 162 -32.58 5.35 8.63
C GLY A 162 -32.52 5.40 10.18
N GLY A 163 -32.28 6.59 10.74
CA GLY A 163 -32.70 6.92 12.12
C GLY A 163 -31.84 7.99 12.81
N TYR A 164 -32.49 9.05 13.30
CA TYR A 164 -31.96 10.27 13.95
C TYR A 164 -31.16 10.03 15.27
N HIS A 165 -30.64 8.82 15.51
CA HIS A 165 -29.97 8.39 16.75
C HIS A 165 -28.62 7.66 16.51
N GLY A 166 -27.92 7.96 15.41
CA GLY A 166 -26.71 7.23 14.99
C GLY A 166 -25.35 7.92 15.19
N SER A 167 -25.30 9.24 15.31
CA SER A 167 -24.04 10.02 15.24
C SER A 167 -23.02 9.66 16.34
N GLY A 168 -23.49 9.34 17.55
CA GLY A 168 -22.63 8.90 18.66
C GLY A 168 -22.10 7.47 18.50
N LYS A 169 -22.84 6.57 17.85
CA LYS A 169 -22.37 5.19 17.59
C LYS A 169 -21.30 5.17 16.50
N GLN A 170 -21.35 6.11 15.55
CA GLN A 170 -20.41 6.19 14.45
C GLN A 170 -19.02 6.71 14.86
N LEU A 171 -18.95 7.71 15.74
CA LEU A 171 -17.69 8.09 16.40
C LEU A 171 -17.12 6.92 17.21
N ASN A 172 -17.98 6.19 17.94
CA ASN A 172 -17.55 4.99 18.66
C ASN A 172 -17.05 3.88 17.72
N LEU A 173 -17.58 3.75 16.50
CA LEU A 173 -17.06 2.82 15.48
C LEU A 173 -15.67 3.25 14.95
N LEU A 174 -15.43 4.55 14.82
CA LEU A 174 -14.10 5.09 14.47
C LEU A 174 -13.09 4.81 15.58
N PHE A 175 -13.46 5.07 16.84
CA PHE A 175 -12.62 4.72 17.99
C PHE A 175 -12.50 3.20 18.16
N SER A 176 -13.52 2.41 17.82
CA SER A 176 -13.47 0.96 17.93
C SER A 176 -12.49 0.35 16.93
N LYS A 177 -12.34 0.92 15.73
CA LYS A 177 -11.26 0.53 14.79
C LYS A 177 -9.87 0.73 15.43
N VAL A 178 -9.67 1.82 16.15
CA VAL A 178 -8.40 2.10 16.85
C VAL A 178 -8.20 1.20 18.08
N THR A 179 -9.26 0.80 18.77
CA THR A 179 -9.15 -0.06 19.97
C THR A 179 -9.02 -1.55 19.64
N HIS A 180 -9.71 -2.05 18.62
CA HIS A 180 -9.65 -3.48 18.22
C HIS A 180 -8.33 -3.85 17.55
N THR A 181 -7.69 -2.87 16.89
CA THR A 181 -6.37 -3.05 16.27
C THR A 181 -5.23 -3.17 17.29
N HIS A 182 -5.45 -2.80 18.55
CA HIS A 182 -4.41 -2.80 19.58
C HIS A 182 -4.18 -4.16 20.26
N THR A 183 -5.16 -5.07 20.25
CA THR A 183 -5.13 -6.25 21.16
C THR A 183 -5.29 -7.60 20.49
N ARG A 184 -5.62 -7.68 19.19
CA ARG A 184 -5.94 -8.96 18.54
C ARG A 184 -5.24 -9.26 17.23
N VAL A 185 -4.64 -8.29 16.53
CA VAL A 185 -4.07 -8.53 15.20
C VAL A 185 -2.55 -8.65 15.20
N GLY A 186 -2.02 -9.60 14.43
CA GLY A 186 -0.61 -9.68 14.11
C GLY A 186 -0.26 -8.73 12.95
N VAL A 187 0.86 -8.02 13.02
CA VAL A 187 1.32 -7.15 11.93
C VAL A 187 2.75 -7.52 11.57
N ASN A 188 2.99 -7.88 10.31
CA ASN A 188 4.33 -8.18 9.78
C ASN A 188 4.64 -7.20 8.64
N PHE A 189 5.85 -6.66 8.58
CA PHE A 189 6.29 -5.79 7.50
C PHE A 189 7.04 -6.60 6.44
N SER A 190 6.81 -6.25 5.17
CA SER A 190 7.55 -6.77 4.02
C SER A 190 8.92 -6.10 3.90
#